data_AF-A0A1Y6BAE7-F1
#
_entry.id   AF-A0A1Y6BAE7-F1
#
_cell.length_a   1.000
_cell.length_b   1.000
_cell.length_c   1.000
_cell.angle_alpha   90.00
_cell.angle_beta   90.00
_cell.angle_gamma   90.00
#
_symmetry.space_group_name_H-M   'P 1'
#
loop_
_entity.id
_entity.type
_entity.pdbx_description
1 polymer ?
#
loop_
_entity_poly.entity_id
_entity_poly.type
_entity_poly.pdbx_seq_one_letter_code
_entity_poly.pdbx_strand_id
1 'polypeptide(L)'
;MMLKTLIFSLSLIVLPQALLGQEFCDHNAPLSFKKTRDLMLRALAAHEGTCHEKEESLRKLKKVDLSQQGIQDPSPLRVLEQVEDLNLSNNKIENPHIVFNLAHLSSLNLSHNPIKKLRVRSLSNIKTLLLDFLGGAKRIGGMRNLSSLKDLSFRGNKLSSLKVFNEIPQSLESLDVTHNPLTDAESVINLANKVNLNFFLNDHICKSRKVKDNYGIQQGCVQLKKIKSQKSIKVGNAQ
;
A
#
# COMPACT_ATOMS: atom_id res chain seq x y z
N MET A 1 23.07 37.98 50.85
CA MET A 1 22.19 39.16 50.74
C MET A 1 21.83 39.35 49.27
N MET A 2 20.53 39.28 48.95
CA MET A 2 19.84 39.58 47.68
C MET A 2 20.20 38.71 46.46
N LEU A 3 19.41 37.71 46.07
CA LEU A 3 18.03 37.75 45.52
C LEU A 3 17.96 38.55 44.19
N LYS A 4 17.98 37.84 43.06
CA LYS A 4 17.34 38.29 41.82
C LYS A 4 16.40 37.20 41.33
N THR A 5 15.14 37.46 41.61
CA THR A 5 13.93 36.79 41.14
C THR A 5 13.91 36.80 39.60
N LEU A 6 13.77 35.63 38.97
CA LEU A 6 13.23 35.56 37.61
C LEU A 6 11.84 34.95 37.67
N ILE A 7 10.89 35.75 37.20
CA ILE A 7 9.47 35.51 37.12
C ILE A 7 9.22 34.39 36.11
N PHE A 8 8.61 33.28 36.56
CA PHE A 8 8.01 32.29 35.66
C PHE A 8 6.71 32.88 35.09
N SER A 9 6.75 33.39 33.87
CA SER A 9 5.54 33.59 33.08
C SER A 9 5.19 32.28 32.35
N LEU A 10 4.11 31.65 32.80
CA LEU A 10 3.39 30.63 32.03
C LEU A 10 2.87 31.26 30.74
N SER A 11 3.32 30.76 29.58
CA SER A 11 2.47 30.48 28.41
C SER A 11 3.31 30.17 27.18
N LEU A 12 3.95 29.00 27.18
CA LEU A 12 4.32 28.30 25.95
C LEU A 12 3.88 26.86 26.15
N ILE A 13 2.65 26.57 25.69
CA ILE A 13 2.28 25.22 25.31
C ILE A 13 3.23 24.87 24.16
N VAL A 14 4.39 24.35 24.52
CA VAL A 14 5.24 23.62 23.59
C VAL A 14 4.44 22.39 23.23
N LEU A 15 3.74 22.45 22.09
CA LEU A 15 3.31 21.24 21.40
C LEU A 15 4.56 20.37 21.25
N PRO A 16 4.61 19.18 21.87
CA PRO A 16 5.81 18.38 21.76
C PRO A 16 5.94 17.96 20.30
N GLN A 17 7.17 18.04 19.78
CA GLN A 17 7.62 17.36 18.56
C GLN A 17 7.58 15.82 18.71
N ALA A 18 6.64 15.28 19.50
CA ALA A 18 6.47 13.87 19.77
C ALA A 18 5.64 13.23 18.66
N LEU A 19 6.27 12.95 17.51
CA LEU A 19 5.85 11.90 16.56
C LEU A 19 6.90 11.61 15.48
N LEU A 20 8.12 12.12 15.62
CA LEU A 20 9.31 11.69 14.90
C LEU A 20 10.30 11.14 15.94
N GLY A 21 10.31 9.81 16.12
CA GLY A 21 11.39 9.15 16.88
C GLY A 21 11.01 8.47 18.19
N GLN A 22 9.83 7.87 18.32
CA GLN A 22 9.57 6.99 19.48
C GLN A 22 10.42 5.72 19.39
N GLU A 23 11.57 5.65 20.07
CA GLU A 23 12.50 4.52 20.04
C GLU A 23 11.80 3.15 20.18
N PHE A 24 12.25 2.16 19.42
CA PHE A 24 11.57 0.85 19.33
C PHE A 24 11.49 0.16 20.70
N CYS A 25 12.54 0.27 21.51
CA CYS A 25 12.60 -0.28 22.87
C CYS A 25 12.04 0.65 23.97
N ASP A 26 11.36 1.74 23.62
CA ASP A 26 10.70 2.61 24.60
C ASP A 26 9.56 1.88 25.32
N HIS A 27 9.65 1.79 26.64
CA HIS A 27 8.67 1.10 27.49
C HIS A 27 7.40 1.94 27.70
N ASN A 28 7.50 3.26 27.52
CA ASN A 28 6.40 4.21 27.65
C ASN A 28 5.58 4.36 26.36
N ALA A 29 5.86 3.53 25.35
CA ALA A 29 5.14 3.58 24.09
C ALA A 29 3.64 3.28 24.21
N PRO A 30 2.81 3.85 23.31
CA PRO A 30 1.39 3.57 23.25
C PRO A 30 1.12 2.06 23.15
N LEU A 31 -0.01 1.62 23.70
CA LEU A 31 -0.34 0.19 23.73
C LEU A 31 -0.38 -0.45 22.33
N SER A 32 -0.86 0.26 21.32
CA SER A 32 -0.87 -0.20 19.93
C SER A 32 0.55 -0.44 19.39
N PHE A 33 1.48 0.49 19.67
CA PHE A 33 2.89 0.38 19.33
C PHE A 33 3.50 -0.84 20.03
N LYS A 34 3.32 -0.95 21.36
CA LYS A 34 3.86 -2.08 22.14
C LYS A 34 3.35 -3.42 21.65
N LYS A 35 2.06 -3.54 21.33
CA LYS A 35 1.50 -4.78 20.76
C LYS A 35 2.20 -5.21 19.47
N THR A 36 2.40 -4.28 18.54
CA THR A 36 3.10 -4.57 17.28
C THR A 36 4.58 -4.88 17.52
N ARG A 37 5.27 -4.13 18.40
CA ARG A 37 6.66 -4.40 18.78
C ARG A 37 6.81 -5.78 19.40
N ASP A 38 6.00 -6.11 20.41
CA ASP A 38 6.08 -7.36 21.14
C ASP A 38 5.73 -8.54 20.23
N LEU A 39 4.86 -8.34 19.24
CA LEU A 39 4.64 -9.29 18.16
C LEU A 39 5.91 -9.48 17.32
N MET A 40 6.54 -8.40 16.84
CA MET A 40 7.77 -8.49 16.05
C MET A 40 8.89 -9.19 16.84
N LEU A 41 9.07 -8.84 18.11
CA LEU A 41 10.07 -9.46 18.99
C LEU A 41 9.82 -10.95 19.24
N ARG A 42 8.56 -11.40 19.23
CA ARG A 42 8.21 -12.82 19.43
C ARG A 42 8.20 -13.63 18.14
N ALA A 43 7.75 -13.02 17.04
CA ALA A 43 7.51 -13.71 15.78
C ALA A 43 8.72 -13.68 14.83
N LEU A 44 9.60 -12.69 14.97
CA LEU A 44 10.62 -12.40 13.97
C LEU A 44 12.05 -12.32 14.53
N ALA A 45 12.22 -12.12 15.84
CA ALA A 45 13.53 -12.13 16.48
C ALA A 45 13.85 -13.51 17.09
N ALA A 46 15.12 -13.91 17.04
CA ALA A 46 15.59 -15.13 17.71
C ALA A 46 15.30 -15.09 19.22
N HIS A 47 15.10 -16.26 19.83
CA HIS A 47 14.42 -16.37 21.13
C HIS A 47 15.15 -15.76 22.34
N GLU A 48 16.42 -15.35 22.21
CA GLU A 48 17.25 -14.86 23.33
C GLU A 48 17.82 -13.46 23.06
N GLY A 49 18.18 -12.73 24.13
CA GLY A 49 18.75 -11.38 24.05
C GLY A 49 17.83 -10.25 24.51
N THR A 50 18.46 -9.11 24.74
CA THR A 50 17.84 -7.83 25.10
C THR A 50 16.98 -7.28 23.97
N CYS A 51 16.15 -6.26 24.26
CA CYS A 51 15.35 -5.61 23.24
C CYS A 51 16.20 -5.04 22.09
N HIS A 52 17.35 -4.43 22.40
CA HIS A 52 18.21 -3.82 21.39
C HIS A 52 18.88 -4.85 20.48
N GLU A 53 19.38 -5.96 21.02
CA GLU A 53 19.96 -7.05 20.20
C GLU A 53 18.91 -7.68 19.26
N LYS A 54 17.67 -7.81 19.75
CA LYS A 54 16.55 -8.26 18.93
C LYS A 54 16.19 -7.24 17.86
N GLU A 55 16.14 -5.94 18.18
CA GLU A 55 15.93 -4.87 17.21
C GLU A 55 16.99 -4.89 16.08
N GLU A 56 18.27 -5.04 16.43
CA GLU A 56 19.34 -5.17 15.42
C GLU A 56 19.17 -6.38 14.51
N SER A 57 18.65 -7.48 15.05
CA SER A 57 18.34 -8.67 14.24
C SER A 57 17.18 -8.40 13.29
N LEU A 58 16.15 -7.67 13.74
CA LEU A 58 15.01 -7.26 12.90
C LEU A 58 15.44 -6.35 11.73
N ARG A 59 16.43 -5.46 11.94
CA ARG A 59 16.96 -4.57 10.89
C ARG A 59 17.49 -5.32 9.67
N LYS A 60 17.94 -6.56 9.85
CA LYS A 60 18.56 -7.41 8.81
C LYS A 60 17.54 -8.24 8.02
N LEU A 61 16.28 -8.27 8.44
CA LEU A 61 15.27 -9.11 7.81
C LEU A 61 14.91 -8.59 6.41
N LYS A 62 14.99 -9.49 5.42
CA LYS A 62 14.61 -9.21 4.02
C LYS A 62 13.17 -9.56 3.71
N LYS A 63 12.61 -10.56 4.38
CA LYS A 63 11.24 -11.06 4.16
C LYS A 63 10.53 -11.16 5.48
N VAL A 64 9.35 -10.55 5.58
CA VAL A 64 8.57 -10.49 6.81
C VAL A 64 7.10 -10.76 6.49
N ASP A 65 6.54 -11.79 7.13
CA ASP A 65 5.10 -12.03 7.14
C ASP A 65 4.53 -11.68 8.52
N LEU A 66 3.67 -10.66 8.55
CA LEU A 66 2.90 -10.22 9.70
C LEU A 66 1.41 -10.17 9.36
N SER A 67 0.96 -11.03 8.46
CA SER A 67 -0.45 -11.15 8.10
C SER A 67 -1.27 -11.74 9.25
N GLN A 68 -2.53 -11.32 9.34
CA GLN A 68 -3.50 -11.83 10.32
C GLN A 68 -3.11 -11.63 11.79
N GLN A 69 -2.33 -10.58 12.10
CA GLN A 69 -1.84 -10.32 13.46
C GLN A 69 -2.64 -9.26 14.24
N GLY A 70 -3.71 -8.72 13.63
CA GLY A 70 -4.53 -7.67 14.24
C GLY A 70 -3.78 -6.35 14.47
N ILE A 71 -2.71 -6.09 13.71
CA ILE A 71 -1.90 -4.88 13.79
C ILE A 71 -2.78 -3.66 13.47
N GLN A 72 -2.78 -2.69 14.38
CA GLN A 72 -3.45 -1.39 14.18
C GLN A 72 -2.43 -0.29 13.89
N ASP A 73 -1.32 -0.32 14.62
CA ASP A 73 -0.24 0.65 14.54
C ASP A 73 1.01 -0.02 13.96
N PRO A 74 1.33 0.22 12.69
CA PRO A 74 2.52 -0.34 12.06
C PRO A 74 3.81 0.44 12.38
N SER A 75 3.78 1.47 13.23
CA SER A 75 4.95 2.33 13.49
C SER A 75 6.22 1.61 13.93
N PRO A 76 6.17 0.50 14.71
CA PRO A 76 7.37 -0.26 15.05
C PRO A 76 8.10 -0.86 13.84
N LEU A 77 7.42 -1.09 12.70
CA LEU A 77 8.00 -1.71 11.52
C LEU A 77 9.07 -0.85 10.85
N ARG A 78 9.21 0.42 11.24
CA ARG A 78 10.26 1.30 10.72
C ARG A 78 11.69 0.78 10.94
N VAL A 79 11.88 -0.13 11.90
CA VAL A 79 13.19 -0.76 12.15
C VAL A 79 13.55 -1.82 11.10
N LEU A 80 12.61 -2.23 10.24
CA LEU A 80 12.86 -3.22 9.19
C LEU A 80 13.61 -2.59 8.00
N GLU A 81 14.82 -2.10 8.24
CA GLU A 81 15.57 -1.28 7.29
C GLU A 81 15.89 -2.00 5.97
N GLN A 82 16.14 -3.31 6.04
CA GLN A 82 16.52 -4.12 4.87
C GLN A 82 15.36 -4.93 4.28
N VAL A 83 14.11 -4.66 4.68
CA VAL A 83 12.97 -5.48 4.20
C VAL A 83 12.67 -5.21 2.73
N GLU A 84 12.61 -6.29 1.97
CA GLU A 84 12.35 -6.32 0.53
C GLU A 84 10.95 -6.87 0.23
N ASP A 85 10.43 -7.79 1.06
CA ASP A 85 9.10 -8.40 0.94
C ASP A 85 8.36 -8.33 2.27
N LEU A 86 7.21 -7.65 2.29
CA LEU A 86 6.44 -7.40 3.49
C LEU A 86 4.95 -7.72 3.29
N ASN A 87 4.48 -8.75 4.00
CA ASN A 87 3.06 -9.10 4.04
C ASN A 87 2.41 -8.56 5.33
N LEU A 88 1.52 -7.58 5.18
CA LEU A 88 0.71 -7.00 6.24
C LEU A 88 -0.79 -7.22 6.01
N SER A 89 -1.15 -8.19 5.17
CA SER A 89 -2.54 -8.44 4.84
C SER A 89 -3.36 -8.88 6.05
N ASN A 90 -4.68 -8.66 6.00
CA ASN A 90 -5.62 -9.09 7.04
C ASN A 90 -5.28 -8.54 8.43
N ASN A 91 -4.94 -7.26 8.51
CA ASN A 91 -4.72 -6.55 9.76
C ASN A 91 -5.80 -5.48 9.97
N LYS A 92 -5.60 -4.59 10.95
CA LYS A 92 -6.51 -3.50 11.30
C LYS A 92 -5.84 -2.14 11.04
N ILE A 93 -4.94 -2.07 10.06
CA ILE A 93 -4.17 -0.86 9.75
C ILE A 93 -5.07 0.14 9.03
N GLU A 94 -5.28 1.31 9.65
CA GLU A 94 -5.95 2.44 8.97
C GLU A 94 -4.95 3.39 8.29
N ASN A 95 -3.73 3.47 8.83
CA ASN A 95 -2.69 4.40 8.37
C ASN A 95 -1.34 3.69 8.19
N PRO A 96 -1.00 3.27 6.97
CA PRO A 96 0.26 2.57 6.67
C PRO A 96 1.44 3.50 6.37
N HIS A 97 1.36 4.82 6.65
CA HIS A 97 2.35 5.80 6.15
C HIS A 97 3.82 5.43 6.41
N ILE A 98 4.11 4.83 7.57
CA ILE A 98 5.46 4.44 7.96
C ILE A 98 6.07 3.37 7.05
N VAL A 99 5.23 2.48 6.51
CA VAL A 99 5.64 1.41 5.60
C VAL A 99 6.15 1.98 4.28
N PHE A 100 5.66 3.15 3.88
CA PHE A 100 6.12 3.83 2.65
C PHE A 100 7.49 4.47 2.77
N ASN A 101 8.14 4.41 3.93
CA ASN A 101 9.51 4.90 4.14
C ASN A 101 10.55 3.77 4.11
N LEU A 102 10.12 2.50 3.98
CA LEU A 102 11.01 1.35 3.93
C LEU A 102 11.65 1.29 2.54
N ALA A 103 12.86 1.83 2.43
CA ALA A 103 13.52 2.16 1.17
C ALA A 103 13.80 0.95 0.26
N HIS A 104 13.95 -0.24 0.84
CA HIS A 104 14.30 -1.46 0.13
C HIS A 104 13.09 -2.30 -0.31
N LEU A 105 11.86 -1.88 0.01
CA LEU A 105 10.66 -2.64 -0.34
C LEU A 105 10.53 -2.83 -1.85
N SER A 106 10.39 -4.10 -2.24
CA SER A 106 10.14 -4.56 -3.60
C SER A 106 8.75 -5.20 -3.74
N SER A 107 8.22 -5.78 -2.67
CA SER A 107 6.89 -6.39 -2.58
C SER A 107 6.20 -5.94 -1.29
N LEU A 108 4.96 -5.47 -1.41
CA LEU A 108 4.15 -5.05 -0.27
C LEU A 108 2.70 -5.51 -0.43
N ASN A 109 2.20 -6.26 0.55
CA ASN A 109 0.79 -6.63 0.64
C ASN A 109 0.12 -5.94 1.83
N LEU A 110 -0.83 -5.04 1.54
CA LEU A 110 -1.66 -4.33 2.53
C LEU A 110 -3.14 -4.74 2.43
N SER A 111 -3.45 -5.81 1.68
CA SER A 111 -4.81 -6.24 1.42
C SER A 111 -5.59 -6.55 2.69
N HIS A 112 -6.91 -6.40 2.68
CA HIS A 112 -7.76 -6.66 3.85
C HIS A 112 -7.37 -5.82 5.09
N ASN A 113 -7.06 -4.54 4.88
CA ASN A 113 -6.89 -3.56 5.94
C ASN A 113 -7.89 -2.41 5.76
N PRO A 114 -8.43 -1.79 6.83
CA PRO A 114 -9.41 -0.70 6.74
C PRO A 114 -8.79 0.66 6.34
N ILE A 115 -7.95 0.69 5.29
CA ILE A 115 -7.23 1.88 4.82
C ILE A 115 -8.17 2.81 4.05
N LYS A 116 -8.62 3.88 4.70
CA LYS A 116 -9.56 4.86 4.09
C LYS A 116 -8.88 5.86 3.14
N LYS A 117 -7.60 6.18 3.41
CA LYS A 117 -6.80 7.15 2.65
C LYS A 117 -5.41 6.58 2.42
N LEU A 118 -4.99 6.55 1.17
CA LEU A 118 -3.68 6.07 0.76
C LEU A 118 -2.94 7.18 0.00
N ARG A 119 -1.75 7.55 0.48
CA ARG A 119 -0.83 8.41 -0.27
C ARG A 119 0.57 7.82 -0.20
N VAL A 120 0.96 7.15 -1.26
CA VAL A 120 2.31 6.59 -1.37
C VAL A 120 3.26 7.72 -1.76
N ARG A 121 4.37 7.90 -1.03
CA ARG A 121 5.30 9.02 -1.27
C ARG A 121 6.69 8.55 -1.71
N SER A 122 7.20 7.46 -1.13
CA SER A 122 8.63 7.14 -1.14
C SER A 122 8.93 5.64 -1.29
N LEU A 123 8.33 4.99 -2.29
CA LEU A 123 8.59 3.58 -2.62
C LEU A 123 9.18 3.45 -4.04
N SER A 124 10.41 3.90 -4.25
CA SER A 124 11.03 3.88 -5.59
C SER A 124 11.38 2.48 -6.10
N ASN A 125 11.59 1.52 -5.20
CA ASN A 125 11.99 0.15 -5.52
C ASN A 125 10.83 -0.85 -5.59
N ILE A 126 9.60 -0.42 -5.26
CA ILE A 126 8.45 -1.31 -5.23
C ILE A 126 8.15 -1.83 -6.64
N LYS A 127 8.04 -3.15 -6.78
CA LYS A 127 7.68 -3.85 -8.02
C LYS A 127 6.26 -4.41 -7.94
N THR A 128 5.85 -4.88 -6.76
CA THR A 128 4.54 -5.46 -6.53
C THR A 128 3.85 -4.78 -5.34
N LEU A 129 2.63 -4.30 -5.56
CA LEU A 129 1.82 -3.64 -4.54
C LEU A 129 0.39 -4.20 -4.55
N LEU A 130 0.01 -4.89 -3.47
CA LEU A 130 -1.31 -5.49 -3.32
C LEU A 130 -2.14 -4.69 -2.32
N LEU A 131 -3.26 -4.16 -2.79
CA LEU A 131 -4.14 -3.22 -2.08
C LEU A 131 -5.60 -3.67 -2.21
N ASP A 132 -5.83 -4.96 -2.04
CA ASP A 132 -7.16 -5.55 -2.23
C ASP A 132 -8.03 -5.34 -0.99
N PHE A 133 -9.33 -5.18 -1.19
CA PHE A 133 -10.32 -5.16 -0.11
C PHE A 133 -10.00 -4.17 1.03
N LEU A 134 -9.65 -2.91 0.73
CA LEU A 134 -9.23 -1.92 1.73
C LEU A 134 -10.37 -1.34 2.60
N GLY A 135 -11.54 -1.98 2.64
CA GLY A 135 -12.70 -1.47 3.37
C GLY A 135 -13.32 -0.19 2.78
N GLY A 136 -12.96 0.18 1.54
CA GLY A 136 -13.51 1.34 0.83
C GLY A 136 -12.63 2.58 0.85
N ALA A 137 -11.35 2.42 0.50
CA ALA A 137 -10.43 3.54 0.26
C ALA A 137 -11.08 4.59 -0.64
N LYS A 138 -11.25 5.82 -0.14
CA LYS A 138 -11.92 6.93 -0.87
C LYS A 138 -10.93 7.82 -1.61
N ARG A 139 -9.68 7.85 -1.16
CA ARG A 139 -8.64 8.74 -1.67
C ARG A 139 -7.35 7.95 -1.80
N ILE A 140 -6.91 7.78 -3.05
CA ILE A 140 -5.63 7.15 -3.39
C ILE A 140 -4.84 8.17 -4.20
N GLY A 141 -3.54 8.28 -3.94
CA GLY A 141 -2.67 9.18 -4.70
C GLY A 141 -1.18 8.90 -4.48
N GLY A 142 -0.35 9.61 -5.25
CA GLY A 142 1.11 9.46 -5.16
C GLY A 142 1.69 8.24 -5.88
N MET A 143 0.89 7.57 -6.73
CA MET A 143 1.34 6.42 -7.52
C MET A 143 2.34 6.79 -8.62
N ARG A 144 2.36 8.05 -9.07
CA ARG A 144 3.27 8.55 -10.12
C ARG A 144 4.75 8.30 -9.80
N ASN A 145 5.11 8.31 -8.53
CA ASN A 145 6.49 8.18 -8.07
C ASN A 145 6.96 6.72 -7.93
N LEU A 146 6.09 5.75 -8.19
CA LEU A 146 6.42 4.32 -8.09
C LEU A 146 7.08 3.83 -9.37
N SER A 147 8.24 4.41 -9.71
CA SER A 147 8.91 4.23 -10.99
C SER A 147 9.30 2.79 -11.31
N SER A 148 9.41 1.91 -10.32
CA SER A 148 9.71 0.48 -10.52
C SER A 148 8.48 -0.43 -10.51
N LEU A 149 7.28 0.10 -10.25
CA LEU A 149 6.08 -0.71 -10.04
C LEU A 149 5.68 -1.44 -11.33
N LYS A 150 5.53 -2.76 -11.23
CA LYS A 150 5.15 -3.65 -12.34
C LYS A 150 3.74 -4.19 -12.15
N ASP A 151 3.42 -4.60 -10.93
CA ASP A 151 2.15 -5.25 -10.60
C ASP A 151 1.42 -4.48 -9.51
N LEU A 152 0.19 -4.06 -9.82
CA LEU A 152 -0.70 -3.39 -8.88
C LEU A 152 -2.03 -4.14 -8.80
N SER A 153 -2.43 -4.53 -7.60
CA SER A 153 -3.76 -5.08 -7.36
C SER A 153 -4.58 -4.14 -6.48
N PHE A 154 -5.81 -3.88 -6.91
CA PHE A 154 -6.82 -3.06 -6.24
C PHE A 154 -8.17 -3.77 -6.23
N ARG A 155 -8.17 -5.12 -6.21
CA ARG A 155 -9.35 -5.96 -6.26
C ARG A 155 -10.29 -5.70 -5.08
N GLY A 156 -11.59 -5.83 -5.29
CA GLY A 156 -12.56 -5.87 -4.18
C GLY A 156 -12.71 -4.54 -3.44
N ASN A 157 -12.37 -3.43 -4.09
CA ASN A 157 -12.54 -2.09 -3.56
C ASN A 157 -13.87 -1.48 -4.03
N LYS A 158 -14.05 -0.18 -3.78
CA LYS A 158 -15.28 0.57 -4.11
C LYS A 158 -15.07 1.55 -5.26
N LEU A 159 -14.25 1.18 -6.25
CA LEU A 159 -13.98 2.03 -7.41
C LEU A 159 -15.16 2.00 -8.39
N SER A 160 -15.74 3.15 -8.69
CA SER A 160 -16.71 3.34 -9.77
C SER A 160 -16.08 3.85 -11.08
N SER A 161 -14.88 4.42 -10.98
CA SER A 161 -14.09 4.98 -12.07
C SER A 161 -12.60 4.76 -11.82
N LEU A 162 -11.81 4.73 -12.90
CA LEU A 162 -10.36 4.55 -12.88
C LEU A 162 -9.59 5.85 -13.03
N LYS A 163 -10.26 7.01 -12.97
CA LYS A 163 -9.61 8.33 -13.00
C LYS A 163 -8.53 8.49 -11.93
N VAL A 164 -8.65 7.77 -10.82
CA VAL A 164 -7.63 7.72 -9.75
C VAL A 164 -6.28 7.19 -10.23
N PHE A 165 -6.28 6.40 -11.31
CA PHE A 165 -5.09 5.86 -11.96
C PHE A 165 -4.61 6.70 -13.14
N ASN A 166 -5.09 7.94 -13.32
CA ASN A 166 -4.59 8.82 -14.38
C ASN A 166 -3.09 9.15 -14.26
N GLU A 167 -2.51 8.93 -13.07
CA GLU A 167 -1.11 9.18 -12.75
C GLU A 167 -0.35 7.89 -12.38
N ILE A 168 -0.71 6.74 -12.96
CA ILE A 168 0.07 5.50 -12.78
C ILE A 168 1.47 5.63 -13.42
N PRO A 169 2.48 4.94 -12.87
CA PRO A 169 3.83 4.98 -13.42
C PRO A 169 3.88 4.25 -14.77
N GLN A 170 4.73 4.72 -15.68
CA GLN A 170 4.92 4.12 -17.02
C GLN A 170 5.50 2.71 -16.98
N SER A 171 6.10 2.32 -15.85
CA SER A 171 6.65 1.00 -15.62
C SER A 171 5.60 -0.09 -15.40
N LEU A 172 4.35 0.28 -15.12
CA LEU A 172 3.29 -0.65 -14.76
C LEU A 172 2.97 -1.60 -15.92
N GLU A 173 2.95 -2.90 -15.64
CA GLU A 173 2.72 -3.97 -16.62
C GLU A 173 1.39 -4.68 -16.36
N SER A 174 0.96 -4.77 -15.12
CA SER A 174 -0.26 -5.44 -14.71
C SER A 174 -1.07 -4.60 -13.72
N LEU A 175 -2.38 -4.53 -13.94
CA LEU A 175 -3.32 -3.92 -13.01
C LEU A 175 -4.56 -4.80 -12.87
N ASP A 176 -4.83 -5.24 -11.65
CA ASP A 176 -6.07 -5.92 -11.29
C ASP A 176 -7.01 -4.97 -10.55
N VAL A 177 -8.17 -4.70 -11.15
CA VAL A 177 -9.26 -3.94 -10.51
C VAL A 177 -10.57 -4.73 -10.48
N THR A 178 -10.48 -6.06 -10.58
CA THR A 178 -11.64 -6.95 -10.50
C THR A 178 -12.39 -6.75 -9.18
N HIS A 179 -13.65 -7.17 -9.12
CA HIS A 179 -14.51 -7.01 -7.95
C HIS A 179 -14.69 -5.55 -7.49
N ASN A 180 -14.60 -4.57 -8.41
CA ASN A 180 -14.97 -3.17 -8.16
C ASN A 180 -16.25 -2.78 -8.90
N PRO A 181 -17.12 -1.92 -8.36
CA PRO A 181 -18.36 -1.48 -9.02
C PRO A 181 -18.13 -0.46 -10.15
N LEU A 182 -17.24 -0.78 -11.10
CA LEU A 182 -16.86 0.09 -12.21
C LEU A 182 -18.03 0.30 -13.17
N THR A 183 -18.35 1.57 -13.44
CA THR A 183 -19.40 1.98 -14.38
C THR A 183 -18.89 2.96 -15.44
N ASP A 184 -17.78 3.65 -15.17
CA ASP A 184 -17.15 4.60 -16.09
C ASP A 184 -16.27 3.88 -17.13
N ALA A 185 -16.92 3.43 -18.22
CA ALA A 185 -16.26 2.77 -19.35
C ALA A 185 -15.20 3.65 -20.03
N GLU A 186 -15.33 4.97 -19.97
CA GLU A 186 -14.38 5.89 -20.59
C GLU A 186 -13.04 5.90 -19.83
N SER A 187 -13.09 5.90 -18.50
CA SER A 187 -11.88 5.79 -17.69
C SER A 187 -11.12 4.48 -17.94
N VAL A 188 -11.83 3.38 -18.22
CA VAL A 188 -11.27 2.07 -18.61
C VAL A 188 -10.53 2.18 -19.94
N ILE A 189 -11.20 2.70 -20.98
CA ILE A 189 -10.62 2.84 -22.32
C ILE A 189 -9.38 3.74 -22.27
N ASN A 190 -9.47 4.87 -21.58
CA ASN A 190 -8.38 5.81 -21.46
C ASN A 190 -7.15 5.20 -20.76
N LEU A 191 -7.34 4.42 -19.70
CA LEU A 191 -6.24 3.79 -18.99
C LEU A 191 -5.61 2.65 -19.80
N ALA A 192 -6.42 1.77 -20.38
CA ALA A 192 -5.92 0.64 -21.17
C ALA A 192 -5.26 1.08 -22.49
N ASN A 193 -5.54 2.28 -22.98
CA ASN A 193 -4.85 2.87 -24.12
C ASN A 193 -3.50 3.51 -23.78
N LYS A 194 -3.32 3.98 -22.54
CA LYS A 194 -2.10 4.68 -22.08
C LYS A 194 -0.91 3.74 -21.85
N VAL A 195 -1.15 2.48 -21.52
CA VAL A 195 -0.11 1.53 -21.12
C VAL A 195 -0.35 0.19 -21.82
N ASN A 196 0.72 -0.53 -22.20
CA ASN A 196 0.60 -1.94 -22.62
C ASN A 196 0.39 -2.83 -21.38
N LEU A 197 -0.77 -2.64 -20.77
CA LEU A 197 -1.14 -3.21 -19.48
C LEU A 197 -1.87 -4.53 -19.70
N ASN A 198 -1.53 -5.55 -18.91
CA ASN A 198 -2.44 -6.65 -18.63
C ASN A 198 -3.48 -6.11 -17.64
N PHE A 199 -4.70 -5.89 -18.10
CA PHE A 199 -5.72 -5.22 -17.31
C PHE A 199 -6.86 -6.16 -16.96
N PHE A 200 -7.07 -6.44 -15.68
CA PHE A 200 -8.13 -7.34 -15.22
C PHE A 200 -9.37 -6.56 -14.76
N LEU A 201 -10.53 -6.91 -15.31
CA LEU A 201 -11.78 -6.15 -15.22
C LEU A 201 -12.96 -7.01 -14.78
N ASN A 202 -14.00 -6.35 -14.27
CA ASN A 202 -15.28 -7.01 -14.01
C ASN A 202 -16.04 -7.29 -15.31
N ASP A 203 -16.74 -8.41 -15.33
CA ASP A 203 -17.66 -8.80 -16.42
C ASP A 203 -18.67 -7.71 -16.80
N HIS A 204 -19.21 -6.98 -15.83
CA HIS A 204 -20.24 -5.97 -16.09
C HIS A 204 -19.73 -4.83 -16.98
N ILE A 205 -18.57 -4.24 -16.65
CA ILE A 205 -18.01 -3.13 -17.43
C ILE A 205 -17.53 -3.61 -18.81
N CYS A 206 -17.04 -4.85 -18.89
CA CYS A 206 -16.71 -5.54 -20.13
C CYS A 206 -17.93 -5.76 -21.05
N LYS A 207 -19.13 -5.88 -20.49
CA LYS A 207 -20.36 -6.02 -21.28
C LYS A 207 -20.86 -4.69 -21.86
N SER A 208 -20.32 -3.55 -21.43
CA SER A 208 -20.74 -2.23 -21.91
C SER A 208 -20.46 -2.05 -23.41
N ARG A 209 -21.39 -1.42 -24.14
CA ARG A 209 -21.26 -1.16 -25.58
C ARG A 209 -19.95 -0.43 -25.91
N LYS A 210 -19.61 0.59 -25.12
CA LYS A 210 -18.39 1.39 -25.33
C LYS A 210 -17.11 0.55 -25.24
N VAL A 211 -16.98 -0.35 -24.25
CA VAL A 211 -15.82 -1.25 -24.13
C VAL A 211 -15.84 -2.29 -25.26
N LYS A 212 -16.99 -2.88 -25.57
CA LYS A 212 -17.11 -3.85 -26.68
C LYS A 212 -16.69 -3.27 -28.02
N ASP A 213 -17.17 -2.08 -28.36
CA ASP A 213 -16.89 -1.42 -29.64
C ASP A 213 -15.42 -1.02 -29.75
N ASN A 214 -14.79 -0.57 -28.66
CA ASN A 214 -13.37 -0.17 -28.67
C ASN A 214 -12.41 -1.36 -28.77
N TYR A 215 -12.80 -2.52 -28.26
CA TYR A 215 -11.91 -3.67 -28.09
C TYR A 215 -12.33 -4.91 -28.91
N GLY A 216 -13.41 -4.83 -29.69
CA GLY A 216 -13.91 -5.93 -30.53
C GLY A 216 -14.44 -7.13 -29.73
N ILE A 217 -14.98 -6.88 -28.54
CA ILE A 217 -15.31 -7.93 -27.57
C ILE A 217 -16.71 -8.47 -27.82
N GLN A 218 -16.81 -9.75 -28.23
CA GLN A 218 -18.10 -10.38 -28.54
C GLN A 218 -18.77 -11.04 -27.32
N GLN A 219 -18.01 -11.43 -26.29
CA GLN A 219 -18.48 -12.01 -25.03
C GLN A 219 -17.68 -11.45 -23.84
N GLY A 220 -18.22 -11.47 -22.62
CA GLY A 220 -17.60 -10.81 -21.44
C GLY A 220 -16.09 -11.03 -21.31
N CYS A 221 -15.36 -10.02 -20.85
CA CYS A 221 -13.91 -10.06 -20.68
C CYS A 221 -13.52 -10.11 -19.21
N VAL A 222 -12.41 -10.80 -18.92
CA VAL A 222 -11.74 -10.72 -17.61
C VAL A 222 -10.40 -10.04 -17.74
N GLN A 223 -9.78 -10.09 -18.92
CA GLN A 223 -8.51 -9.44 -19.21
C GLN A 223 -8.53 -8.69 -20.54
N LEU A 224 -8.00 -7.47 -20.54
CA LEU A 224 -7.63 -6.71 -21.75
C LEU A 224 -6.11 -6.65 -21.86
N LYS A 225 -5.57 -6.99 -23.03
CA LYS A 225 -4.13 -6.85 -23.32
C LYS A 225 -3.93 -6.21 -24.69
N LYS A 226 -3.32 -5.02 -24.72
CA LYS A 226 -2.91 -4.37 -25.97
C LYS A 226 -1.67 -5.08 -26.53
N ILE A 227 -1.76 -5.62 -27.75
CA ILE A 227 -0.65 -6.33 -28.41
C ILE A 227 0.08 -5.34 -29.32
N LYS A 228 1.39 -5.13 -29.09
CA LYS A 228 2.21 -4.13 -29.79
C LYS A 228 2.32 -4.32 -31.32
N SER A 229 1.93 -5.48 -31.86
CA SER A 229 2.13 -5.84 -33.28
C SER A 229 0.86 -6.07 -34.08
N GLN A 230 -0.33 -5.96 -33.48
CA GLN A 230 -1.58 -6.13 -34.24
C GLN A 230 -2.64 -5.12 -33.79
N LYS A 231 -3.48 -4.68 -34.72
CA LYS A 231 -4.73 -3.95 -34.44
C LYS A 231 -5.76 -4.79 -33.64
N SER A 232 -5.38 -5.96 -33.12
CA SER A 232 -6.24 -6.94 -32.44
C SER A 232 -5.80 -7.18 -31.00
N ILE A 233 -6.80 -7.27 -30.12
CA ILE A 233 -6.65 -7.42 -28.66
C ILE A 233 -7.16 -8.81 -28.27
N LYS A 234 -6.40 -9.53 -27.44
CA LYS A 234 -6.84 -10.82 -26.90
C LYS A 234 -7.68 -10.60 -25.65
N VAL A 235 -8.87 -11.19 -25.64
CA VAL A 235 -9.76 -11.27 -24.48
C VAL A 235 -9.56 -12.64 -23.84
N GLY A 236 -9.24 -12.65 -22.54
CA GLY A 236 -9.26 -13.87 -21.73
C GLY A 236 -10.58 -14.00 -20.97
N ASN A 237 -11.17 -15.20 -20.97
CA ASN A 237 -12.26 -15.58 -20.07
C ASN A 237 -11.65 -16.05 -18.73
N ALA A 238 -12.30 -15.76 -17.60
CA ALA A 238 -11.94 -16.40 -16.33
C ALA A 238 -12.10 -17.92 -16.48
N GLN A 239 -11.03 -18.67 -16.17
CA GLN A 239 -11.11 -20.09 -15.82
C GLN A 239 -11.25 -20.21 -14.31
#